data_AF-A0A924D022-F1
#
_entry.id   AF-A0A924D022-F1
#
_cell.length_a   1.000
_cell.length_b   1.000
_cell.length_c   1.000
_cell.angle_alpha   90.00
_cell.angle_beta   90.00
_cell.angle_gamma   90.00
#
_symmetry.space_group_name_H-M   'P 1'
#
loop_
_entity.id
_entity.type
_entity.pdbx_description
1 polymer ?
#
loop_
_entity_poly.entity_id
_entity_poly.type
_entity_poly.pdbx_seq_one_letter_code
_entity_poly.pdbx_strand_id
1 'polypeptide(L)' 'MTAAGLVARLQASLPAGLKWPGDVQRHARVVQAVPLGPGSRLLVVEFGGRRLLIGQARTGLVRLADVDGDLE' A
#
# COMPACT_ATOMS: atom_id res chain seq x y z
N MET A 1 -6.30 1.31 -17.70
CA MET A 1 -5.80 2.40 -16.83
C MET A 1 -4.61 1.86 -16.05
N THR A 2 -3.42 2.44 -16.18
CA THR A 2 -2.19 1.94 -15.54
C THR A 2 -2.08 2.44 -14.10
N ALA A 3 -1.29 1.77 -13.25
CA ALA A 3 -1.02 2.22 -11.88
C ALA A 3 -0.44 3.64 -11.86
N ALA A 4 0.46 3.97 -12.80
CA ALA A 4 1.00 5.32 -12.96
C ALA A 4 -0.09 6.36 -13.25
N GLY A 5 -1.07 6.04 -14.10
CA GLY A 5 -2.19 6.94 -14.41
C GLY A 5 -3.14 7.17 -13.22
N LEU A 6 -3.32 6.17 -12.36
CA LEU A 6 -4.09 6.31 -11.11
C LEU A 6 -3.38 7.23 -10.12
N VAL A 7 -2.07 7.04 -9.94
CA VAL A 7 -1.25 7.89 -9.05
C VAL A 7 -1.28 9.34 -9.49
N ALA A 8 -1.13 9.60 -10.80
CA ALA A 8 -1.20 10.95 -11.35
C ALA A 8 -2.57 11.62 -11.10
N ARG A 9 -3.67 10.87 -11.23
CA ARG A 9 -5.02 11.39 -10.93
C ARG A 9 -5.23 11.68 -9.45
N LEU A 10 -4.72 10.82 -8.58
CA LEU A 10 -4.81 11.02 -7.14
C LEU A 10 -4.00 12.25 -6.71
N GLN A 11 -2.78 12.40 -7.24
CA GLN A 11 -1.94 13.58 -7.06
C GLN A 11 -2.66 14.86 -7.49
N ALA A 12 -3.31 14.84 -8.67
CA ALA A 12 -4.06 15.98 -9.19
C ALA A 12 -5.34 16.29 -8.38
N SER A 13 -5.88 15.33 -7.63
CA SER A 13 -7.07 15.52 -6.80
C SER A 13 -6.79 16.10 -5.41
N LEU A 14 -5.53 16.29 -5.03
CA LEU A 14 -5.20 16.83 -3.71
C LEU A 14 -5.53 18.33 -3.60
N PRO A 15 -6.03 18.81 -2.45
CA PRO A 15 -6.25 20.22 -2.19
C PRO A 15 -4.95 21.02 -2.28
N ALA A 16 -5.03 22.25 -2.81
CA ALA A 16 -3.92 23.18 -2.82
C ALA A 16 -3.37 23.38 -1.39
N GLY A 17 -2.09 23.07 -1.18
CA GLY A 17 -1.43 23.12 0.13
C GLY A 17 -1.12 21.76 0.74
N LEU A 18 -1.82 20.70 0.33
CA LEU A 18 -1.45 19.34 0.69
C LEU A 18 -0.34 18.86 -0.26
N LYS A 19 0.92 19.07 0.14
CA LYS A 19 2.06 18.57 -0.61
C LYS A 19 1.96 17.06 -0.68
N TRP A 20 1.86 16.52 -1.89
CA TRP A 20 2.25 15.13 -2.13
C TRP A 20 3.68 15.02 -1.58
N PRO A 21 3.98 14.13 -0.63
CA PRO A 21 5.32 14.03 -0.09
C PRO A 21 6.27 13.86 -1.29
N GLY A 22 7.10 14.85 -1.58
CA GLY A 22 7.84 14.93 -2.84
C GLY A 22 9.05 13.98 -2.89
N ASP A 23 9.25 13.23 -1.81
CA ASP A 23 10.37 12.33 -1.55
C ASP A 23 9.86 11.01 -0.95
N VAL A 24 8.86 10.38 -1.60
CA VAL A 24 8.16 9.15 -1.13
C VAL A 24 9.04 7.90 -1.26
N GLN A 25 10.24 7.92 -0.72
CA GLN A 25 10.87 6.67 -0.30
C GLN A 25 10.14 6.21 0.98
N ARG A 26 9.03 5.47 0.79
CA ARG A 26 8.42 4.52 1.74
C ARG A 26 7.45 5.06 2.80
N HIS A 27 6.46 5.89 2.44
CA HIS A 27 5.24 5.93 3.27
C HIS A 27 4.46 4.62 3.18
N ALA A 28 4.56 3.91 2.06
CA ALA A 28 3.97 2.62 1.80
C ALA A 28 4.97 1.76 1.01
N ARG A 29 5.28 0.54 1.45
CA ARG A 29 6.14 -0.40 0.72
C ARG A 29 5.65 -1.82 0.91
N VAL A 30 5.42 -2.55 -0.18
CA VAL A 30 5.25 -4.00 -0.10
C VAL A 30 6.61 -4.61 0.23
N VAL A 31 6.73 -5.20 1.43
CA VAL A 31 7.96 -5.85 1.88
C VAL A 31 7.96 -7.35 1.64
N GLN A 32 6.77 -7.95 1.54
CA GLN A 32 6.63 -9.37 1.19
C GLN A 32 5.35 -9.60 0.40
N ALA A 33 5.38 -10.53 -0.56
CA ALA A 33 4.22 -10.99 -1.30
C ALA A 33 4.24 -12.52 -1.40
N VAL A 34 3.16 -13.18 -0.97
CA VAL A 34 3.01 -14.65 -0.99
C VAL A 34 1.80 -15.01 -1.86
N PRO A 35 1.99 -15.64 -3.03
CA PRO A 35 0.88 -16.13 -3.84
C PRO A 35 0.08 -17.20 -3.09
N LEU A 36 -1.26 -17.11 -3.15
CA LEU A 36 -2.16 -18.14 -2.59
C LEU A 36 -2.93 -18.90 -3.68
N GLY A 37 -2.84 -18.45 -4.93
CA GLY A 37 -3.52 -19.06 -6.06
C GLY A 37 -3.80 -18.03 -7.16
N PRO A 38 -4.52 -18.42 -8.22
CA PRO A 38 -4.84 -17.54 -9.33
C PRO A 38 -5.57 -16.27 -8.91
N GLY A 39 -4.89 -15.13 -8.97
CA GLY A 39 -5.47 -13.82 -8.64
C GLY A 39 -5.59 -13.52 -7.15
N SER A 40 -4.98 -14.33 -6.27
CA SER A 40 -4.91 -14.09 -4.83
C SER A 40 -3.49 -14.14 -4.28
N ARG A 41 -3.19 -13.26 -3.33
CA ARG A 41 -1.91 -13.22 -2.59
C ARG A 41 -2.05 -12.53 -1.25
N LEU A 42 -1.17 -12.88 -0.33
CA LEU A 42 -0.91 -12.11 0.88
C LEU A 42 0.18 -11.09 0.60
N LEU A 43 0.02 -9.88 1.13
CA LEU A 43 1.00 -8.82 1.06
C LEU A 43 1.32 -8.35 2.48
N VAL A 44 2.59 -8.19 2.80
CA VAL A 44 3.02 -7.41 3.96
C VAL A 44 3.41 -6.04 3.46
N VAL A 45 2.73 -5.01 3.97
CA VAL A 45 2.92 -3.61 3.56
C VAL A 45 3.42 -2.82 4.76
N GLU A 46 4.61 -2.25 4.66
CA GLU A 46 5.06 -1.20 5.58
C GLU A 46 4.32 0.09 5.22
N PHE A 47 3.53 0.63 6.14
CA PHE A 47 2.81 1.87 5.96
C PHE A 47 2.95 2.77 7.19
N GLY A 48 3.58 3.93 7.05
CA GLY A 48 3.73 4.90 8.15
C GLY A 48 4.38 4.32 9.41
N GLY A 49 5.42 3.50 9.25
CA GLY A 49 6.11 2.83 10.37
C GLY A 49 5.40 1.60 10.93
N ARG A 50 4.25 1.21 10.36
CA ARG A 50 3.47 0.02 10.77
C ARG A 50 3.59 -1.06 9.72
N ARG A 51 3.42 -2.33 10.09
CA ARG A 51 3.32 -3.44 9.13
C ARG A 51 1.89 -3.93 9.05
N LEU A 52 1.33 -3.93 7.85
CA LEU A 52 -0.03 -4.38 7.55
C LEU A 52 0.03 -5.72 6.81
N LEU A 53 -0.74 -6.70 7.25
CA LEU A 53 -1.02 -7.91 6.48
C LEU A 53 -2.29 -7.68 5.66
N ILE A 54 -2.16 -7.73 4.34
CA ILE A 54 -3.24 -7.47 3.39
C ILE A 54 -3.50 -8.74 2.57
N GLY A 55 -4.75 -9.19 2.55
CA GLY A 55 -5.23 -10.14 1.56
C GLY A 55 -5.62 -9.40 0.29
N GLN A 56 -4.98 -9.74 -0.84
CA GLN A 56 -5.37 -9.23 -2.15
C GLN A 56 -6.07 -10.33 -2.93
N ALA A 57 -7.24 -10.01 -3.47
CA ALA A 57 -8.00 -10.83 -4.41
C ALA A 57 -8.46 -9.98 -5.59
N ARG A 58 -9.11 -10.59 -6.60
CA ARG A 58 -9.72 -9.84 -7.71
C ARG A 58 -10.84 -8.90 -7.26
N THR A 59 -11.52 -9.25 -6.17
CA THR A 59 -12.61 -8.48 -5.57
C THR A 59 -12.12 -7.27 -4.78
N GLY A 60 -10.82 -7.20 -4.45
CA GLY A 60 -10.23 -6.06 -3.76
C GLY A 60 -9.15 -6.44 -2.76
N LEU A 61 -8.95 -5.55 -1.79
CA LEU A 61 -7.99 -5.68 -0.71
C LEU A 61 -8.76 -5.79 0.62
N VAL A 62 -8.31 -6.69 1.49
CA VAL A 62 -8.78 -6.78 2.88
C VAL A 62 -7.59 -6.68 3.82
N ARG A 63 -7.69 -5.84 4.86
CA ARG A 63 -6.70 -5.83 5.93
C ARG A 63 -7.00 -7.01 6.87
N LEU A 64 -6.03 -7.89 7.03
CA LEU A 64 -6.14 -9.10 7.84
C LEU A 64 -5.55 -8.89 9.25
N ALA A 65 -4.46 -8.14 9.34
CA ALA A 65 -3.80 -7.79 10.60
C ALA A 65 -2.95 -6.52 10.44
N ASP A 66 -2.55 -5.93 11.56
CA ASP A 66 -1.53 -4.89 11.62
C ASP A 66 -0.69 -5.02 12.89
N VAL A 67 0.54 -4.57 12.80
CA VAL A 67 1.51 -4.52 13.91
C VAL A 67 2.18 -3.15 13.87
N ASP A 68 2.32 -2.53 15.03
CA ASP A 68 3.12 -1.32 15.17
C ASP A 68 4.61 -1.67 14.99
N GLY A 69 5.41 -0.72 14.51
CA GLY A 69 6.78 -0.95 14.05
C GLY A 69 7.80 -1.34 15.11
N ASP A 70 7.40 -1.49 16.36
CA ASP A 70 8.29 -1.76 17.49
C ASP A 70 8.08 -3.19 17.99
N LEU A 71 8.84 -4.11 17.41
CA LEU A 71 9.27 -5.34 18.07
C LEU A 71 10.76 -5.49 17.76
N GLU A 72 11.58 -5.14 18.77
CA GLU A 72 13.00 -5.52 18.85
C GLU A 72 13.20 -7.02 18.60
#